data_AF-A0A1J8Q4V3-F1
#
_entry.id   AF-A0A1J8Q4V3-F1
#
_cell.length_a   1.000
_cell.length_b   1.000
_cell.length_c   1.000
_cell.angle_alpha   90.00
_cell.angle_beta   90.00
_cell.angle_gamma   90.00
#
_symmetry.space_group_name_H-M   'P 1'
#
loop_
_entity.id
_entity.type
_entity.pdbx_description
1 polymer ?
#
loop_
_entity_poly.entity_id
_entity_poly.type
_entity_poly.pdbx_seq_one_letter_code
_entity_poly.pdbx_strand_id
1 'polypeptide(L)'
;RTRLNILDDPKSLLARWIDDYLYVTTSLEKAKRFLDVMCEGHPEYGCIISQEKTMTNFEHDSIQAVNVTDPGQKLDFPWCGLLINMSNLSVMANYSKYRGTDLAYSLTVDKRRRPGLIFTRKMLQLAKARSHIIYTDTGLNGLHTAYVNVYQNSIISAIKMHHYLMSWGINVAKNAKFLHATIRQVTRYTHATIDVKSRSKVARANGGTCDLQKGSVIWWVIHFCRCTAPLIVEILRLGTHAFYTVLSKKHEVYGTSTLLKSLQFELSLSCNKRLKHRFKKVVKEGLEGVAALDF
;
A
#
# COMPACT_ATOMS: atom_id res chain seq x y z
N ARG A 1 -1.27 25.94 -22.79
CA ARG A 1 0.16 26.04 -22.38
C ARG A 1 0.58 27.46 -21.97
N THR A 2 -0.11 28.53 -22.41
CA THR A 2 0.28 29.95 -22.19
C THR A 2 -0.53 30.70 -21.13
N ARG A 3 -1.60 30.13 -20.55
CA ARG A 3 -2.47 30.86 -19.59
C ARG A 3 -1.96 30.87 -18.15
N LEU A 4 -1.13 29.89 -17.79
CA LEU A 4 -0.63 29.67 -16.45
C LEU A 4 0.87 29.37 -16.58
N ASN A 5 1.73 30.33 -16.22
CA ASN A 5 3.20 30.19 -16.23
C ASN A 5 3.67 29.27 -15.08
N ILE A 6 3.05 28.09 -14.97
CA ILE A 6 3.25 27.13 -13.87
C ILE A 6 4.61 26.45 -13.97
N LEU A 7 5.11 26.22 -15.19
CA LEU A 7 6.34 25.46 -15.41
C LEU A 7 7.59 26.22 -14.92
N ASP A 8 7.50 27.54 -14.74
CA ASP A 8 8.61 28.39 -14.33
C ASP A 8 8.59 28.72 -12.82
N ASP A 9 7.59 28.24 -12.07
CA ASP A 9 7.47 28.50 -10.63
C ASP A 9 8.03 27.34 -9.80
N PRO A 10 9.18 27.50 -9.12
CA PRO A 10 9.78 26.44 -8.31
C PRO A 10 8.93 26.05 -7.09
N LYS A 11 7.93 26.85 -6.72
CA LYS A 11 6.99 26.57 -5.62
C LYS A 11 5.70 25.91 -6.08
N SER A 12 5.63 25.51 -7.35
CA SER A 12 4.46 24.87 -7.93
C SER A 12 4.84 23.59 -8.68
N LEU A 13 3.97 22.60 -8.61
CA LEU A 13 4.10 21.32 -9.30
C LEU A 13 2.79 21.03 -10.02
N LEU A 14 2.88 20.74 -11.31
CA LEU A 14 1.77 20.20 -12.08
C LEU A 14 2.13 18.80 -12.57
N ALA A 15 1.38 17.81 -12.10
CA ALA A 15 1.46 16.44 -12.59
C ALA A 15 0.21 16.10 -13.39
N ARG A 16 0.38 15.34 -14.48
CA ARG A 16 -0.71 14.83 -15.31
C ARG A 16 -0.54 13.34 -15.53
N TRP A 17 -1.58 12.57 -15.25
CA TRP A 17 -1.68 11.16 -15.62
C TRP A 17 -2.87 10.96 -16.56
N ILE A 18 -2.60 10.81 -17.85
CA ILE A 18 -3.62 10.68 -18.92
C ILE A 18 -4.62 11.84 -18.85
N ASP A 19 -5.72 11.71 -18.12
CA ASP A 19 -6.78 12.72 -17.99
C ASP A 19 -6.85 13.37 -16.60
N ASP A 20 -6.15 12.79 -15.61
CA ASP A 20 -6.12 13.29 -14.24
C ASP A 20 -4.99 14.32 -14.06
N TYR A 21 -5.32 15.47 -13.48
CA TYR A 21 -4.36 16.52 -13.12
C TYR A 21 -4.22 16.63 -11.61
N LEU A 22 -2.99 16.86 -11.15
CA LEU A 22 -2.68 17.25 -9.78
C LEU A 22 -1.85 18.52 -9.81
N TYR A 23 -2.37 19.57 -9.19
CA TYR A 23 -1.66 20.83 -9.04
C TYR A 23 -1.39 21.07 -7.56
N VAL A 24 -0.11 21.27 -7.21
CA VAL A 24 0.35 21.53 -5.85
C VAL A 24 1.12 22.84 -5.87
N THR A 25 0.76 23.78 -5.00
CA THR A 25 1.43 25.09 -4.90
C THR A 25 1.37 25.61 -3.48
N THR A 26 2.31 26.46 -3.09
CA THR A 26 2.29 27.17 -1.80
C THR A 26 1.44 28.45 -1.84
N SER A 27 0.85 28.82 -2.99
CA SER A 27 0.03 30.03 -3.15
C SER A 27 -1.43 29.67 -3.44
N LEU A 28 -2.32 30.03 -2.52
CA LEU A 28 -3.77 29.82 -2.67
C LEU A 28 -4.31 30.52 -3.92
N GLU A 29 -3.85 31.74 -4.20
CA GLU A 29 -4.25 32.51 -5.39
C GLU A 29 -3.93 31.75 -6.70
N LYS A 30 -2.72 31.16 -6.78
CA LYS A 30 -2.34 30.35 -7.94
C LYS A 30 -3.19 29.08 -8.06
N ALA A 31 -3.54 28.46 -6.93
CA ALA A 31 -4.40 27.27 -6.91
C ALA A 31 -5.81 27.60 -7.41
N LYS A 32 -6.41 28.70 -6.95
CA LYS A 32 -7.71 29.20 -7.42
C LYS A 32 -7.67 29.52 -8.90
N ARG A 33 -6.67 30.28 -9.35
CA ARG A 33 -6.51 30.62 -10.78
C ARG A 33 -6.32 29.38 -11.66
N PHE A 34 -5.60 28.36 -11.19
CA PHE A 34 -5.50 27.09 -11.92
C PHE A 34 -6.87 26.42 -12.03
N LEU A 35 -7.63 26.37 -10.93
CA LEU A 35 -8.96 25.79 -10.91
C LEU A 35 -9.92 26.52 -11.85
N ASP A 36 -9.91 27.85 -11.87
CA ASP A 36 -10.75 28.66 -12.78
C ASP A 36 -10.51 28.29 -14.24
N VAL A 37 -9.24 28.26 -14.66
CA VAL A 37 -8.86 27.87 -16.03
C VAL A 37 -9.26 26.44 -16.36
N MET A 38 -9.21 25.54 -15.37
CA MET A 38 -9.61 24.15 -15.53
C MET A 38 -11.14 24.01 -15.63
N CYS A 39 -11.90 24.82 -14.88
CA CYS A 39 -13.36 24.88 -14.94
C CYS A 39 -13.87 25.50 -16.26
N GLU A 40 -13.18 26.49 -16.82
CA GLU A 40 -13.46 27.02 -18.16
C GLU A 40 -13.34 25.94 -19.25
N GLY A 41 -12.52 24.92 -19.00
CA GLY A 41 -12.25 23.85 -19.95
C GLY A 41 -11.46 24.34 -21.17
N HIS A 42 -11.47 23.52 -22.22
CA HIS A 42 -10.90 23.86 -23.52
C HIS A 42 -11.94 23.59 -24.60
N PRO A 43 -12.89 24.53 -24.83
CA PRO A 43 -13.99 24.36 -25.77
C PRO A 43 -13.52 24.01 -27.19
N GLU A 44 -12.36 24.53 -27.61
CA GLU A 44 -11.77 24.28 -28.92
C GLU A 44 -11.42 22.81 -29.16
N TYR A 45 -11.23 22.02 -28.09
CA TYR A 45 -10.98 20.58 -28.15
C TYR A 45 -12.14 19.76 -27.57
N GLY A 46 -13.27 20.40 -27.24
CA GLY A 46 -14.41 19.74 -26.58
C GLY A 46 -14.08 19.15 -25.21
N CYS A 47 -13.01 19.62 -24.55
CA CYS A 47 -12.55 19.09 -23.28
C CYS A 47 -13.20 19.85 -22.12
N ILE A 48 -14.03 19.15 -21.35
CA ILE A 48 -14.73 19.69 -20.18
C ILE A 48 -14.28 18.90 -18.95
N ILE A 49 -14.00 19.60 -17.86
CA ILE A 49 -13.58 18.99 -16.61
C ILE A 49 -14.80 18.72 -15.74
N SER A 50 -14.89 17.49 -15.25
CA SER A 50 -15.99 17.04 -14.39
C SER A 50 -15.88 17.69 -13.01
N GLN A 51 -16.66 18.74 -12.74
CA GLN A 51 -16.70 19.42 -11.44
C GLN A 51 -17.00 18.46 -10.27
N GLU A 52 -17.84 17.45 -10.50
CA GLU A 52 -18.16 16.41 -9.50
C GLU A 52 -16.95 15.56 -9.09
N LYS A 53 -15.93 15.47 -9.94
CA LYS A 53 -14.71 14.69 -9.69
C LYS A 53 -13.52 15.57 -9.30
N THR A 54 -13.67 16.89 -9.46
CA THR A 54 -12.64 17.86 -9.06
C THR A 54 -12.62 17.95 -7.54
N MET A 55 -11.44 17.77 -6.96
CA MET A 55 -11.21 17.87 -5.52
C MET A 55 -10.23 19.00 -5.21
N THR A 56 -10.45 19.69 -4.11
CA THR A 56 -9.60 20.79 -3.63
C THR A 56 -9.32 20.63 -2.14
N ASN A 57 -8.35 21.36 -1.59
CA ASN A 57 -8.15 21.49 -0.15
C ASN A 57 -8.49 22.90 0.37
N PHE A 58 -9.24 23.65 -0.43
CA PHE A 58 -9.72 25.00 -0.15
C PHE A 58 -11.11 25.18 -0.76
N GLU A 59 -11.87 26.11 -0.20
CA GLU A 59 -13.21 26.44 -0.69
C GLU A 59 -13.15 27.23 -2.00
N HIS A 60 -14.06 26.88 -2.92
CA HIS A 60 -14.22 27.54 -4.21
C HIS A 60 -15.67 27.45 -4.67
N ASP A 61 -16.23 28.53 -5.20
CA ASP A 61 -17.66 28.62 -5.54
C ASP A 61 -18.09 27.58 -6.59
N SER A 62 -17.17 27.18 -7.46
CA SER A 62 -17.41 26.17 -8.51
C SER A 62 -17.36 24.71 -8.02
N ILE A 63 -17.02 24.47 -6.76
CA ILE A 63 -16.78 23.13 -6.21
C ILE A 63 -17.72 22.87 -5.03
N GLN A 64 -18.40 21.73 -5.07
CA GLN A 64 -19.27 21.32 -3.96
C GLN A 64 -18.44 21.09 -2.68
N ALA A 65 -18.97 21.48 -1.53
CA ALA A 65 -18.29 21.32 -0.24
C ALA A 65 -17.84 19.88 0.04
N VAL A 66 -18.56 18.86 -0.45
CA VAL A 66 -18.21 17.44 -0.31
C VAL A 66 -16.90 17.04 -1.00
N ASN A 67 -16.46 17.83 -1.98
CA ASN A 67 -15.23 17.63 -2.72
C ASN A 67 -14.04 18.44 -2.17
N VAL A 68 -14.29 19.24 -1.12
CA VAL A 68 -13.25 19.98 -0.40
C VAL A 68 -12.69 19.08 0.71
N THR A 69 -11.43 18.69 0.56
CA THR A 69 -10.66 17.97 1.58
C THR A 69 -10.00 18.98 2.50
N ASP A 70 -10.76 19.50 3.47
CA ASP A 70 -10.23 20.45 4.47
C ASP A 70 -9.03 19.82 5.20
N PRO A 71 -7.82 20.43 5.12
CA PRO A 71 -6.65 19.97 5.84
C PRO A 71 -6.85 19.83 7.36
N GLY A 72 -7.78 20.61 7.95
CA GLY A 72 -8.13 20.52 9.38
C GLY A 72 -8.91 19.25 9.74
N GLN A 73 -9.61 18.64 8.77
CA GLN A 73 -10.41 17.43 8.97
C GLN A 73 -9.77 16.17 8.37
N LYS A 74 -9.11 16.32 7.22
CA LYS A 74 -8.49 15.21 6.48
C LYS A 74 -7.19 15.67 5.84
N LEU A 75 -6.08 15.09 6.28
CA LEU A 75 -4.74 15.47 5.85
C LEU A 75 -4.31 14.88 4.50
N ASP A 76 -5.02 13.86 4.01
CA ASP A 76 -4.60 13.10 2.83
C ASP A 76 -5.44 13.43 1.60
N PHE A 77 -4.76 13.94 0.56
CA PHE A 77 -5.34 14.26 -0.74
C PHE A 77 -5.28 13.05 -1.70
N PRO A 78 -6.40 12.60 -2.26
CA PRO A 78 -6.40 11.45 -3.16
C PRO A 78 -6.01 11.83 -4.59
N TRP A 79 -5.14 11.04 -5.23
CA TRP A 79 -4.83 11.20 -6.65
C TRP A 79 -4.36 9.89 -7.30
N CYS A 80 -5.00 9.46 -8.39
CA CYS A 80 -4.67 8.25 -9.16
C CYS A 80 -4.38 6.98 -8.30
N GLY A 81 -5.15 6.75 -7.23
CA GLY A 81 -4.99 5.61 -6.33
C GLY A 81 -3.89 5.77 -5.26
N LEU A 82 -3.35 6.97 -5.12
CA LEU A 82 -2.48 7.42 -4.03
C LEU A 82 -3.27 8.29 -3.05
N LEU A 83 -2.76 8.36 -1.82
CA LEU A 83 -3.10 9.33 -0.79
C LEU A 83 -1.82 10.12 -0.51
N ILE A 84 -1.86 11.44 -0.71
CA ILE A 84 -0.72 12.32 -0.52
C ILE A 84 -1.00 13.18 0.70
N ASN A 85 -0.17 13.06 1.73
CA ASN A 85 -0.30 13.88 2.91
C ASN A 85 0.03 15.34 2.58
N MET A 86 -0.91 16.25 2.82
CA MET A 86 -0.77 17.65 2.41
C MET A 86 0.26 18.43 3.24
N SER A 87 0.65 17.93 4.42
CA SER A 87 1.62 18.60 5.30
C SER A 87 3.05 18.14 5.06
N ASN A 88 3.26 16.84 4.87
CA ASN A 88 4.61 16.26 4.77
C ASN A 88 4.89 15.53 3.44
N LEU A 89 3.92 15.51 2.52
CA LEU A 89 4.00 14.90 1.19
C LEU A 89 4.28 13.39 1.19
N SER A 90 4.18 12.72 2.34
CA SER A 90 4.25 11.27 2.40
C SER A 90 3.10 10.65 1.60
N VAL A 91 3.38 9.53 0.95
CA VAL A 91 2.50 8.86 0.01
C VAL A 91 2.05 7.52 0.57
N MET A 92 0.74 7.34 0.61
CA MET A 92 0.10 6.09 0.96
C MET A 92 -0.72 5.55 -0.20
N ALA A 93 -1.02 4.26 -0.14
CA ALA A 93 -1.93 3.63 -1.06
C ALA A 93 -3.39 4.00 -0.74
N ASN A 94 -4.17 4.42 -1.75
CA ASN A 94 -5.59 4.65 -1.55
C ASN A 94 -6.39 3.34 -1.67
N TYR A 95 -7.00 2.92 -0.57
CA TYR A 95 -7.90 1.76 -0.50
C TYR A 95 -9.38 2.16 -0.44
N SER A 96 -9.72 3.45 -0.40
CA SER A 96 -11.11 3.91 -0.29
C SER A 96 -11.99 3.43 -1.44
N LYS A 97 -11.41 3.20 -2.63
CA LYS A 97 -12.11 2.67 -3.80
C LYS A 97 -12.70 1.28 -3.62
N TYR A 98 -12.26 0.56 -2.60
CA TYR A 98 -12.78 -0.76 -2.25
C TYR A 98 -13.90 -0.68 -1.20
N ARG A 99 -14.26 0.52 -0.71
CA ARG A 99 -15.44 0.68 0.17
C ARG A 99 -16.69 0.23 -0.56
N GLY A 100 -17.50 -0.59 0.10
CA GLY A 100 -18.76 -1.09 -0.45
C GLY A 100 -18.62 -2.02 -1.66
N THR A 101 -17.39 -2.45 -2.01
CA THR A 101 -17.15 -3.41 -3.08
C THR A 101 -16.36 -4.61 -2.55
N ASP A 102 -16.80 -5.82 -2.87
CA ASP A 102 -16.07 -7.01 -2.46
C ASP A 102 -14.71 -7.07 -3.17
N LEU A 103 -13.62 -7.14 -2.40
CA LEU A 103 -12.26 -7.29 -2.94
C LEU A 103 -12.14 -8.52 -3.83
N ALA A 104 -12.98 -9.53 -3.66
CA ALA A 104 -13.10 -10.70 -4.53
C ALA A 104 -13.30 -10.31 -6.01
N TYR A 105 -14.05 -9.25 -6.31
CA TYR A 105 -14.26 -8.78 -7.68
C TYR A 105 -12.97 -8.26 -8.35
N SER A 106 -11.97 -7.88 -7.54
CA SER A 106 -10.64 -7.49 -8.05
C SER A 106 -9.70 -8.67 -8.31
N LEU A 107 -10.20 -9.91 -8.22
CA LEU A 107 -9.43 -11.13 -8.39
C LEU A 107 -9.94 -11.97 -9.56
N THR A 108 -8.99 -12.35 -10.43
CA THR A 108 -9.19 -13.45 -11.37
C THR A 108 -8.63 -14.72 -10.77
N VAL A 109 -9.48 -15.73 -10.62
CA VAL A 109 -9.13 -17.06 -10.11
C VAL A 109 -9.03 -18.00 -11.30
N ASP A 110 -7.88 -18.67 -11.42
CA ASP A 110 -7.61 -19.59 -12.52
C ASP A 110 -7.53 -21.01 -11.96
N LYS A 111 -8.44 -21.87 -12.44
CA LYS A 111 -8.59 -23.27 -12.01
C LYS A 111 -7.98 -24.27 -13.02
N ARG A 112 -7.18 -23.81 -13.98
CA ARG A 112 -6.56 -24.65 -15.01
C ARG A 112 -5.43 -25.54 -14.44
N ARG A 113 -4.71 -26.25 -15.31
CA ARG A 113 -3.63 -27.18 -14.95
C ARG A 113 -2.60 -26.52 -14.00
N ARG A 114 -2.26 -27.22 -12.92
CA ARG A 114 -1.32 -26.79 -11.84
C ARG A 114 -1.83 -25.58 -11.02
N PRO A 115 -3.01 -25.67 -10.40
CA PRO A 115 -3.63 -24.55 -9.71
C PRO A 115 -2.80 -24.02 -8.51
N GLY A 116 -2.04 -24.88 -7.82
CA GLY A 116 -1.13 -24.45 -6.75
C GLY A 116 -0.01 -23.52 -7.24
N LEU A 117 0.61 -23.80 -8.39
CA LEU A 117 1.65 -22.94 -8.97
C LEU A 117 1.07 -21.60 -9.43
N ILE A 118 -0.12 -21.61 -10.02
CA ILE A 118 -0.81 -20.40 -10.47
C ILE A 118 -1.20 -19.54 -9.27
N PHE A 119 -1.73 -20.16 -8.21
CA PHE A 119 -2.02 -19.51 -6.94
C PHE A 119 -0.78 -18.83 -6.36
N THR A 120 0.34 -19.56 -6.20
CA THR A 120 1.58 -18.98 -5.68
C THR A 120 2.03 -17.79 -6.53
N ARG A 121 2.04 -17.92 -7.87
CA ARG A 121 2.38 -16.80 -8.77
C ARG A 121 1.46 -15.59 -8.58
N LYS A 122 0.15 -15.83 -8.44
CA LYS A 122 -0.83 -14.76 -8.19
C LYS A 122 -0.54 -14.04 -6.88
N MET A 123 -0.23 -14.78 -5.81
CA MET A 123 0.13 -14.18 -4.52
C MET A 123 1.42 -13.36 -4.60
N LEU A 124 2.43 -13.82 -5.36
CA LEU A 124 3.64 -13.03 -5.61
C LEU A 124 3.36 -11.76 -6.44
N GLN A 125 2.44 -11.82 -7.41
CA GLN A 125 2.03 -10.64 -8.18
C GLN A 125 1.33 -9.60 -7.29
N LEU A 126 0.46 -10.05 -6.36
CA LEU A 126 -0.20 -9.15 -5.40
C LEU A 126 0.83 -8.46 -4.50
N ALA A 127 1.79 -9.23 -3.97
CA ALA A 127 2.90 -8.70 -3.19
C ALA A 127 3.67 -7.60 -3.95
N LYS A 128 4.02 -7.86 -5.22
CA LYS A 128 4.76 -6.93 -6.10
C LYS A 128 4.00 -5.64 -6.37
N ALA A 129 2.67 -5.68 -6.47
CA ALA A 129 1.85 -4.58 -6.97
C ALA A 129 2.03 -3.28 -6.17
N ARG A 130 2.37 -3.36 -4.88
CA ARG A 130 2.61 -2.19 -4.01
C ARG A 130 4.00 -2.18 -3.37
N SER A 131 4.98 -2.86 -3.97
CA SER A 131 6.41 -2.76 -3.61
C SER A 131 7.15 -1.68 -4.41
N HIS A 132 6.42 -0.77 -5.08
CA HIS A 132 7.04 0.33 -5.82
C HIS A 132 7.74 1.30 -4.87
N ILE A 133 8.86 1.90 -5.31
CA ILE A 133 9.68 2.77 -4.47
C ILE A 133 8.89 3.95 -3.89
N ILE A 134 7.88 4.46 -4.60
CA ILE A 134 7.00 5.53 -4.12
C ILE A 134 6.39 5.26 -2.73
N TYR A 135 6.12 3.99 -2.39
CA TYR A 135 5.53 3.61 -1.09
C TYR A 135 6.57 3.26 -0.02
N THR A 136 7.78 2.90 -0.44
CA THR A 136 8.84 2.37 0.44
C THR A 136 10.04 3.29 0.57
N ASP A 137 10.00 4.43 -0.12
CA ASP A 137 11.02 5.45 -0.03
C ASP A 137 10.97 6.09 1.36
N THR A 138 12.00 5.86 2.15
CA THR A 138 12.08 6.34 3.54
C THR A 138 12.45 7.82 3.61
N GLY A 139 13.05 8.38 2.56
CA GLY A 139 13.32 9.82 2.46
C GLY A 139 12.04 10.61 2.16
N LEU A 140 11.19 10.08 1.27
CA LEU A 140 9.89 10.68 0.94
C LEU A 140 8.84 10.46 2.04
N ASN A 141 8.67 9.21 2.48
CA ASN A 141 7.55 8.84 3.35
C ASN A 141 7.88 8.92 4.83
N GLY A 142 9.17 8.96 5.18
CA GLY A 142 9.63 8.59 6.51
C GLY A 142 9.54 7.08 6.76
N LEU A 143 10.28 6.61 7.76
CA LEU A 143 10.39 5.20 8.08
C LEU A 143 9.04 4.59 8.51
N HIS A 144 8.27 5.33 9.32
CA HIS A 144 6.98 4.87 9.85
C HIS A 144 5.95 4.61 8.75
N THR A 145 5.70 5.59 7.88
CA THR A 145 4.74 5.47 6.76
C THR A 145 5.15 4.38 5.76
N ALA A 146 6.45 4.23 5.50
CA ALA A 146 6.95 3.15 4.65
C ALA A 146 6.58 1.76 5.23
N TYR A 147 6.70 1.55 6.54
CA TYR A 147 6.23 0.29 7.16
C TYR A 147 4.71 0.15 7.13
N VAL A 148 3.95 1.24 7.30
CA VAL A 148 2.48 1.21 7.19
C VAL A 148 2.07 0.75 5.79
N ASN A 149 2.69 1.29 4.74
CA ASN A 149 2.45 0.88 3.36
C ASN A 149 2.74 -0.62 3.12
N VAL A 150 3.87 -1.12 3.64
CA VAL A 150 4.24 -2.54 3.55
C VAL A 150 3.25 -3.43 4.28
N TYR A 151 2.81 -3.01 5.47
CA TYR A 151 1.84 -3.74 6.27
C TYR A 151 0.47 -3.78 5.59
N GLN A 152 -0.02 -2.65 5.08
CA GLN A 152 -1.28 -2.58 4.33
C GLN A 152 -1.24 -3.46 3.07
N ASN A 153 -0.15 -3.44 2.29
CA ASN A 153 0.01 -4.34 1.15
C ASN A 153 -0.12 -5.83 1.55
N SER A 154 0.40 -6.18 2.73
CA SER A 154 0.31 -7.54 3.27
C SER A 154 -1.11 -7.89 3.71
N ILE A 155 -1.85 -6.97 4.33
CA ILE A 155 -3.27 -7.15 4.69
C ILE A 155 -4.11 -7.41 3.43
N ILE A 156 -3.96 -6.56 2.41
CA ILE A 156 -4.67 -6.72 1.13
C ILE A 156 -4.35 -8.07 0.49
N SER A 157 -3.08 -8.47 0.50
CA SER A 157 -2.65 -9.76 -0.02
C SER A 157 -3.28 -10.92 0.74
N ALA A 158 -3.43 -10.81 2.07
CA ALA A 158 -4.06 -11.83 2.90
C ALA A 158 -5.59 -11.93 2.67
N ILE A 159 -6.29 -10.79 2.56
CA ILE A 159 -7.72 -10.77 2.22
C ILE A 159 -7.92 -11.42 0.85
N LYS A 160 -7.12 -11.01 -0.13
CA LYS A 160 -7.17 -11.57 -1.48
C LYS A 160 -6.81 -13.05 -1.54
N MET A 161 -5.87 -13.51 -0.71
CA MET A 161 -5.55 -14.92 -0.55
C MET A 161 -6.78 -15.70 -0.08
N HIS A 162 -7.49 -15.21 0.95
CA HIS A 162 -8.70 -15.87 1.44
C HIS A 162 -9.76 -16.01 0.35
N HIS A 163 -10.14 -14.93 -0.33
CA HIS A 163 -11.14 -15.01 -1.42
C HIS A 163 -10.69 -15.91 -2.56
N TYR A 164 -9.41 -15.88 -2.92
CA TYR A 164 -8.87 -16.79 -3.93
C TYR A 164 -9.03 -18.26 -3.52
N LEU A 165 -8.70 -18.61 -2.27
CA LEU A 165 -8.83 -19.97 -1.76
C LEU A 165 -10.29 -20.43 -1.72
N MET A 166 -11.22 -19.55 -1.34
CA MET A 166 -12.65 -19.84 -1.31
C MET A 166 -13.20 -20.10 -2.71
N SER A 167 -12.84 -19.26 -3.68
CA SER A 167 -13.22 -19.47 -5.07
C SER A 167 -12.56 -20.73 -5.67
N TRP A 168 -11.31 -21.04 -5.31
CA TRP A 168 -10.63 -22.25 -5.75
C TRP A 168 -11.25 -23.52 -5.15
N GLY A 169 -11.79 -23.48 -3.92
CA GLY A 169 -12.40 -24.63 -3.26
C GLY A 169 -11.37 -25.63 -2.69
N ILE A 170 -10.15 -25.17 -2.43
CA ILE A 170 -9.11 -26.00 -1.84
C ILE A 170 -9.40 -26.29 -0.36
N ASN A 171 -9.17 -27.54 0.07
CA ASN A 171 -9.25 -27.88 1.49
C ASN A 171 -8.04 -27.28 2.24
N VAL A 172 -8.28 -26.18 2.96
CA VAL A 172 -7.26 -25.42 3.69
C VAL A 172 -6.57 -26.25 4.78
N ALA A 173 -7.30 -27.11 5.49
CA ALA A 173 -6.74 -27.94 6.55
C ALA A 173 -5.73 -28.96 6.01
N LYS A 174 -6.09 -29.67 4.91
CA LYS A 174 -5.20 -30.64 4.25
C LYS A 174 -3.97 -29.98 3.61
N ASN A 175 -4.09 -28.71 3.19
CA ASN A 175 -3.04 -27.99 2.47
C ASN A 175 -2.30 -26.95 3.33
N ALA A 176 -2.45 -26.99 4.65
CA ALA A 176 -1.89 -25.99 5.57
C ALA A 176 -0.38 -25.78 5.37
N LYS A 177 0.40 -26.85 5.17
CA LYS A 177 1.85 -26.76 4.92
C LYS A 177 2.18 -25.98 3.63
N PHE A 178 1.44 -26.23 2.55
CA PHE A 178 1.61 -25.55 1.27
C PHE A 178 1.23 -24.05 1.39
N LEU A 179 0.12 -23.75 2.06
CA LEU A 179 -0.33 -22.38 2.28
C LEU A 179 0.66 -21.62 3.16
N HIS A 180 1.17 -22.24 4.22
CA HIS A 180 2.20 -21.67 5.07
C HIS A 180 3.50 -21.37 4.30
N ALA A 181 3.96 -22.31 3.47
CA ALA A 181 5.11 -22.11 2.60
C ALA A 181 4.89 -20.97 1.60
N THR A 182 3.68 -20.84 1.05
CA THR A 182 3.32 -19.74 0.15
C THR A 182 3.34 -18.40 0.86
N ILE A 183 2.79 -18.28 2.08
CA ILE A 183 2.84 -17.04 2.87
C ILE A 183 4.30 -16.63 3.14
N ARG A 184 5.16 -17.57 3.54
CA ARG A 184 6.59 -17.29 3.72
C ARG A 184 7.26 -16.82 2.44
N GLN A 185 6.92 -17.44 1.30
CA GLN A 185 7.47 -17.04 0.01
C GLN A 185 7.01 -15.64 -0.39
N VAL A 186 5.73 -15.31 -0.18
CA VAL A 186 5.15 -13.99 -0.42
C VAL A 186 5.88 -12.93 0.39
N THR A 187 6.03 -13.11 1.69
CA THR A 187 6.66 -12.08 2.52
C THR A 187 8.15 -11.89 2.19
N ARG A 188 8.88 -12.98 1.92
CA ARG A 188 10.27 -12.90 1.44
C ARG A 188 10.38 -12.18 0.11
N TYR A 189 9.46 -12.47 -0.79
CA TYR A 189 9.42 -11.85 -2.11
C TYR A 189 9.04 -10.36 -2.06
N THR A 190 8.18 -9.94 -1.13
CA THR A 190 7.91 -8.52 -0.85
C THR A 190 9.20 -7.79 -0.50
N HIS A 191 9.96 -8.30 0.47
CA HIS A 191 11.26 -7.73 0.84
C HIS A 191 12.21 -7.66 -0.36
N ALA A 192 12.41 -8.77 -1.07
CA ALA A 192 13.30 -8.83 -2.23
C ALA A 192 12.86 -7.85 -3.34
N THR A 193 11.56 -7.69 -3.56
CA THR A 193 11.03 -6.76 -4.56
C THR A 193 11.28 -5.31 -4.15
N ILE A 194 11.04 -4.96 -2.89
CA ILE A 194 11.32 -3.61 -2.36
C ILE A 194 12.80 -3.28 -2.53
N ASP A 195 13.67 -4.22 -2.19
CA ASP A 195 15.12 -4.09 -2.32
C ASP A 195 15.59 -3.94 -3.77
N VAL A 196 14.99 -4.67 -4.70
CA VAL A 196 15.26 -4.49 -6.14
C VAL A 196 14.73 -3.14 -6.64
N LYS A 197 13.56 -2.70 -6.17
CA LYS A 197 12.92 -1.46 -6.60
C LYS A 197 13.61 -0.21 -6.07
N SER A 198 14.17 -0.26 -4.86
CA SER A 198 14.99 0.82 -4.30
C SER A 198 16.29 1.04 -5.08
N ARG A 199 16.81 0.00 -5.74
CA ARG A 199 18.00 0.09 -6.60
C ARG A 199 17.69 0.33 -8.08
N SER A 200 16.42 0.55 -8.43
CA SER A 200 16.01 0.77 -9.82
C SER A 200 16.54 2.10 -10.38
N LYS A 201 16.60 2.21 -11.71
CA LYS A 201 17.00 3.46 -12.38
C LYS A 201 16.13 4.65 -11.95
N VAL A 202 14.82 4.43 -11.79
CA VAL A 202 13.87 5.45 -11.34
C VAL A 202 14.19 5.92 -9.93
N ALA A 203 14.45 4.98 -9.01
CA ALA A 203 14.84 5.34 -7.64
C ALA A 203 16.12 6.17 -7.63
N ARG A 204 17.17 5.72 -8.34
CA ARG A 204 18.45 6.44 -8.42
C ARG A 204 18.32 7.84 -9.03
N ALA A 205 17.55 7.97 -10.12
CA ALA A 205 17.35 9.24 -10.81
C ALA A 205 16.61 10.28 -9.95
N ASN A 206 15.81 9.83 -8.98
CA ASN A 206 15.01 10.71 -8.11
C ASN A 206 15.55 10.75 -6.67
N GLY A 207 16.79 10.28 -6.43
CA GLY A 207 17.40 10.28 -5.09
C GLY A 207 16.68 9.39 -4.07
N GLY A 208 15.91 8.39 -4.51
CA GLY A 208 15.08 7.58 -3.64
C GLY A 208 15.89 6.69 -2.71
N THR A 209 15.49 6.62 -1.44
CA THR A 209 16.20 5.90 -0.38
C THR A 209 15.31 4.87 0.28
N CYS A 210 15.83 3.71 0.68
CA CYS A 210 15.00 2.68 1.33
C CYS A 210 15.76 2.09 2.51
N ASP A 211 15.58 2.70 3.67
CA ASP A 211 16.21 2.29 4.93
C ASP A 211 15.37 1.29 5.75
N LEU A 212 14.35 0.68 5.13
CA LEU A 212 13.60 -0.45 5.69
C LEU A 212 14.49 -1.66 6.05
N GLN A 213 15.76 -1.63 5.65
CA GLN A 213 16.79 -2.62 5.95
C GLN A 213 17.70 -2.20 7.11
N LYS A 214 17.88 -0.91 7.42
CA LYS A 214 18.94 -0.44 8.35
C LYS A 214 18.52 -0.43 9.82
N GLY A 215 17.26 -0.69 10.12
CA GLY A 215 16.72 -0.64 11.47
C GLY A 215 16.99 -1.87 12.33
N SER A 216 18.23 -2.38 12.42
CA SER A 216 18.78 -3.16 13.55
C SER A 216 20.06 -3.89 13.11
N VAL A 217 21.23 -3.37 13.50
CA VAL A 217 22.46 -4.15 13.55
C VAL A 217 22.32 -5.16 14.70
N ILE A 218 21.60 -6.26 14.48
CA ILE A 218 21.66 -7.45 15.34
C ILE A 218 22.47 -8.50 14.59
N TRP A 219 23.77 -8.22 14.47
CA TRP A 219 24.73 -9.13 13.86
C TRP A 219 24.99 -10.35 14.74
N TRP A 220 24.81 -10.21 16.07
CA TRP A 220 25.28 -11.21 17.06
C TRP A 220 24.31 -12.35 17.40
N VAL A 221 23.00 -12.28 17.08
CA VAL A 221 22.04 -13.33 17.49
C VAL A 221 21.86 -14.43 16.44
N ILE A 222 22.31 -14.20 15.21
CA ILE A 222 22.03 -15.11 14.09
C ILE A 222 22.99 -16.29 14.02
N HIS A 223 24.19 -16.18 14.59
CA HIS A 223 25.12 -17.30 14.54
C HIS A 223 24.62 -18.52 15.32
N PHE A 224 23.74 -18.34 16.31
CA PHE A 224 23.23 -19.41 17.15
C PHE A 224 21.90 -20.02 16.66
N CYS A 225 21.18 -19.37 15.72
CA CYS A 225 19.79 -19.75 15.43
C CYS A 225 19.50 -20.29 14.02
N ARG A 226 20.48 -20.37 13.09
CA ARG A 226 20.24 -20.74 11.66
C ARG A 226 19.12 -19.91 10.97
N CYS A 227 18.72 -18.79 11.56
CA CYS A 227 17.70 -17.90 11.02
C CYS A 227 18.35 -16.94 10.04
N THR A 228 17.79 -16.84 8.84
CA THR A 228 18.17 -15.88 7.78
C THR A 228 18.46 -14.47 8.31
N ALA A 229 19.48 -13.82 7.72
CA ALA A 229 20.07 -12.51 8.03
C ALA A 229 19.19 -11.45 8.74
N PRO A 230 19.79 -10.56 9.58
CA PRO A 230 19.05 -9.71 10.54
C PRO A 230 18.13 -8.68 9.86
N LEU A 231 18.42 -8.38 8.60
CA LEU A 231 17.81 -7.32 7.80
C LEU A 231 16.39 -7.69 7.29
N ILE A 232 16.01 -8.97 7.33
CA ILE A 232 14.75 -9.47 6.73
C ILE A 232 13.61 -9.57 7.77
N VAL A 233 13.93 -9.54 9.07
CA VAL A 233 13.02 -9.97 10.16
C VAL A 233 11.78 -9.08 10.29
N GLU A 234 11.90 -7.78 10.04
CA GLU A 234 10.82 -6.82 10.27
C GLU A 234 9.69 -6.94 9.24
N ILE A 235 10.02 -6.94 7.95
CA ILE A 235 9.06 -7.12 6.87
C ILE A 235 8.46 -8.53 6.94
N LEU A 236 9.28 -9.55 7.26
CA LEU A 236 8.80 -10.91 7.53
C LEU A 236 7.73 -10.93 8.62
N ARG A 237 8.03 -10.32 9.76
CA ARG A 237 7.10 -10.27 10.89
C ARG A 237 5.83 -9.50 10.55
N LEU A 238 5.94 -8.33 9.92
CA LEU A 238 4.78 -7.53 9.53
C LEU A 238 3.88 -8.28 8.55
N GLY A 239 4.47 -8.96 7.56
CA GLY A 239 3.73 -9.80 6.63
C GLY A 239 3.06 -10.98 7.34
N THR A 240 3.80 -11.78 8.10
CA THR A 240 3.23 -12.91 8.87
C THR A 240 2.13 -12.43 9.82
N HIS A 241 2.30 -11.29 10.48
CA HIS A 241 1.29 -10.68 11.34
C HIS A 241 0.03 -10.31 10.55
N ALA A 242 0.18 -9.63 9.41
CA ALA A 242 -0.96 -9.27 8.56
C ALA A 242 -1.75 -10.50 8.10
N PHE A 243 -1.07 -11.55 7.63
CA PHE A 243 -1.72 -12.80 7.26
C PHE A 243 -2.42 -13.44 8.47
N TYR A 244 -1.77 -13.52 9.62
CA TYR A 244 -2.41 -14.04 10.83
C TYR A 244 -3.66 -13.24 11.20
N THR A 245 -3.58 -11.90 11.22
CA THR A 245 -4.70 -11.00 11.58
C THR A 245 -5.92 -11.20 10.70
N VAL A 246 -5.75 -11.37 9.38
CA VAL A 246 -6.88 -11.57 8.47
C VAL A 246 -7.42 -12.99 8.60
N LEU A 247 -6.55 -14.00 8.55
CA LEU A 247 -6.99 -15.41 8.52
C LEU A 247 -7.56 -15.85 9.87
N SER A 248 -7.11 -15.28 10.99
CA SER A 248 -7.64 -15.60 12.32
C SER A 248 -9.10 -15.21 12.48
N LYS A 249 -9.57 -14.15 11.79
CA LYS A 249 -10.97 -13.73 11.83
C LYS A 249 -11.92 -14.68 11.09
N LYS A 250 -11.40 -15.50 10.17
CA LYS A 250 -12.19 -16.46 9.36
C LYS A 250 -12.15 -17.86 9.98
N HIS A 251 -12.61 -17.96 11.23
CA HIS A 251 -12.53 -19.18 12.05
C HIS A 251 -13.17 -20.42 11.39
N GLU A 252 -14.26 -20.24 10.65
CA GLU A 252 -14.96 -21.32 9.93
C GLU A 252 -14.05 -22.05 8.93
N VAL A 253 -13.09 -21.33 8.33
CA VAL A 253 -12.19 -21.85 7.30
C VAL A 253 -10.85 -22.30 7.89
N TYR A 254 -10.29 -21.52 8.82
CA TYR A 254 -8.93 -21.72 9.31
C TYR A 254 -8.85 -22.32 10.72
N GLY A 255 -9.96 -22.42 11.45
CA GLY A 255 -9.97 -22.82 12.87
C GLY A 255 -9.46 -24.24 13.13
N THR A 256 -9.75 -25.18 12.23
CA THR A 256 -9.26 -26.58 12.31
C THR A 256 -7.90 -26.77 11.63
N SER A 257 -7.38 -25.75 10.95
CA SER A 257 -6.12 -25.83 10.21
C SER A 257 -4.90 -25.58 11.11
N THR A 258 -3.83 -26.34 10.89
CA THR A 258 -2.53 -26.09 11.53
C THR A 258 -1.84 -24.83 11.00
N LEU A 259 -2.42 -24.17 9.99
CA LEU A 259 -1.90 -22.93 9.41
C LEU A 259 -1.82 -21.80 10.45
N LEU A 260 -2.90 -21.55 11.19
CA LEU A 260 -2.90 -20.48 12.21
C LEU A 260 -1.91 -20.77 13.33
N LYS A 261 -1.80 -22.03 13.77
CA LYS A 261 -0.82 -22.46 14.77
C LYS A 261 0.62 -22.23 14.29
N SER A 262 0.89 -22.51 13.01
CA SER A 262 2.21 -22.29 12.40
C SER A 262 2.57 -20.80 12.34
N LEU A 263 1.64 -19.96 11.89
CA LEU A 263 1.84 -18.50 11.86
C LEU A 263 2.01 -17.91 13.26
N GLN A 264 1.21 -18.37 14.24
CA GLN A 264 1.31 -17.96 15.63
C GLN A 264 2.67 -18.37 16.24
N PHE A 265 3.14 -19.58 15.94
CA PHE A 265 4.45 -20.05 16.35
C PHE A 265 5.57 -19.15 15.80
N GLU A 266 5.54 -18.82 14.50
CA GLU A 266 6.52 -17.88 13.91
C GLU A 266 6.49 -16.52 14.62
N LEU A 267 5.30 -15.98 14.91
CA LEU A 267 5.16 -14.70 15.62
C LEU A 267 5.63 -14.77 17.08
N SER A 268 5.64 -15.95 17.71
CA SER A 268 6.06 -16.16 19.11
C SER A 268 7.58 -16.19 19.31
N LEU A 269 8.35 -16.35 18.22
CA LEU A 269 9.81 -16.41 18.26
C LEU A 269 10.42 -15.17 18.93
N SER A 270 11.50 -15.34 19.68
CA SER A 270 12.11 -14.29 20.51
C SER A 270 12.52 -13.05 19.70
N CYS A 271 12.98 -13.23 18.46
CA CYS A 271 13.28 -12.15 17.52
C CYS A 271 12.07 -11.24 17.23
N ASN A 272 10.85 -11.77 17.32
CA ASN A 272 9.61 -11.06 17.03
C ASN A 272 9.00 -10.36 18.25
N LYS A 273 9.41 -10.73 19.48
CA LYS A 273 8.91 -10.12 20.72
C LYS A 273 9.33 -8.65 20.85
N ARG A 274 10.59 -8.33 20.53
CA ARG A 274 11.11 -6.94 20.58
C ARG A 274 10.44 -6.03 19.56
N LEU A 275 10.13 -6.57 18.39
CA LEU A 275 9.47 -5.84 17.30
C LEU A 275 7.98 -5.56 17.56
N LYS A 276 7.35 -6.26 18.52
CA LYS A 276 5.92 -6.07 18.85
C LYS A 276 5.63 -4.67 19.37
N HIS A 277 6.49 -4.12 20.24
CA HIS A 277 6.29 -2.79 20.79
C HIS A 277 6.55 -1.70 19.74
N ARG A 278 7.66 -1.82 19.00
CA ARG A 278 8.05 -0.89 17.94
C ARG A 278 6.98 -0.73 16.86
N PHE A 279 6.36 -1.82 16.43
CA PHE A 279 5.35 -1.79 15.36
C PHE A 279 3.91 -1.66 15.84
N LYS A 280 3.66 -1.43 17.14
CA LYS A 280 2.29 -1.30 17.66
C LYS A 280 1.51 -0.20 16.93
N LYS A 281 2.14 0.97 16.75
CA LYS A 281 1.55 2.12 16.05
C LYS A 281 1.34 1.83 14.56
N VAL A 282 2.35 1.25 13.89
CA VAL A 282 2.26 0.83 12.47
C VAL A 282 1.10 -0.14 12.23
N VAL A 283 0.92 -1.13 13.10
CA VAL A 283 -0.17 -2.11 12.98
C VAL A 283 -1.52 -1.42 13.17
N LYS A 284 -1.64 -0.54 14.18
CA LYS A 284 -2.89 0.20 14.45
C LYS A 284 -3.30 1.04 13.23
N GLU A 285 -2.44 1.94 12.77
CA GLU A 285 -2.73 2.82 11.63
C GLU A 285 -2.89 2.05 10.33
N GLY A 286 -2.08 1.00 10.15
CA GLY A 286 -2.19 0.13 9.00
C GLY A 286 -3.55 -0.57 8.91
N LEU A 287 -4.11 -1.01 10.04
CA LEU A 287 -5.47 -1.57 10.10
C LEU A 287 -6.54 -0.50 9.91
N GLU A 288 -6.39 0.69 10.50
CA GLU A 288 -7.34 1.80 10.33
C GLU A 288 -7.48 2.22 8.86
N GLY A 289 -6.36 2.34 8.14
CA GLY A 289 -6.37 2.71 6.72
C GLY A 289 -6.97 1.66 5.77
N VAL A 290 -7.21 0.43 6.25
CA VAL A 290 -7.89 -0.65 5.52
C VAL A 290 -9.14 -1.13 6.24
N ALA A 291 -9.61 -0.42 7.27
CA ALA A 291 -10.74 -0.84 8.09
C ALA A 291 -12.05 -0.90 7.30
N ALA A 292 -12.12 -0.16 6.20
CA ALA A 292 -13.30 -0.12 5.33
C ALA A 292 -13.37 -1.29 4.33
N LEU A 293 -12.41 -2.21 4.41
CA LEU A 293 -12.45 -3.49 3.71
C LEU A 293 -12.98 -4.48 4.76
N ASP A 294 -14.22 -4.94 4.62
CA ASP A 294 -14.79 -5.87 5.59
C ASP A 294 -14.02 -7.21 5.53
N PHE A 295 -13.24 -7.53 6.58
CA PHE A 295 -12.58 -8.83 6.74
C PHE A 295 -12.63 -9.33 8.18
#